data_AF-A0A928FIX3-F1
#
_entry.id   AF-A0A928FIX3-F1
#
_cell.length_a   1.000
_cell.length_b   1.000
_cell.length_c   1.000
_cell.angle_alpha   90.00
_cell.angle_beta   90.00
_cell.angle_gamma   90.00
#
_symmetry.space_group_name_H-M   'P 1'
#
loop_
_entity.id
_entity.type
_entity.pdbx_description
1 polymer ?
#
loop_
_entity_poly.entity_id
_entity_poly.type
_entity_poly.pdbx_seq_one_letter_code
_entity_poly.pdbx_strand_id
1 'polypeptide(L)'
;MLEVSRFSDDILLICLISLFIAVQFFMCFKIKNVFIRLIPTALTFAATTVLFIMIYASEGWDSIGYLVLTLYCALLLGGCAFAWLLFALIKLIKKLIKRQ
;
A
#
# COMPACT_ATOMS: atom_id res chain seq x y z
N MET A 1 -0.74 31.99 8.75
CA MET A 1 0.57 31.51 8.22
C MET A 1 0.86 30.05 8.59
N LEU A 2 0.49 29.56 9.79
CA LEU A 2 0.67 28.14 10.18
C LEU A 2 -0.21 27.13 9.41
N GLU A 3 -1.40 27.53 8.93
CA GLU A 3 -2.29 26.63 8.17
C GLU A 3 -1.79 26.30 6.75
N VAL A 4 -1.08 27.24 6.10
CA VAL A 4 -0.55 27.02 4.73
C VAL A 4 0.62 26.04 4.75
N SER A 5 1.43 26.05 5.81
CA SER A 5 2.53 25.09 6.01
C SER A 5 1.99 23.66 6.15
N ARG A 6 0.98 23.46 7.02
CA ARG A 6 0.34 22.15 7.23
C ARG A 6 -0.24 21.56 5.95
N PHE A 7 -0.98 22.37 5.20
CA PHE A 7 -1.60 21.91 3.95
C PHE A 7 -0.56 21.50 2.90
N SER A 8 0.57 22.21 2.86
CA SER A 8 1.68 21.88 1.97
C SER A 8 2.40 20.59 2.39
N ASP A 9 2.50 20.33 3.70
CA ASP A 9 3.08 19.10 4.25
C ASP A 9 2.18 17.89 3.96
N ASP A 10 0.85 18.03 4.06
CA ASP A 10 -0.11 16.97 3.73
C ASP A 10 -0.09 16.60 2.25
N ILE A 11 -0.01 17.59 1.35
CA ILE A 11 0.13 17.35 -0.09
C ILE A 11 1.46 16.66 -0.40
N LEU A 12 2.55 17.10 0.24
CA LEU A 12 3.86 16.45 0.11
C LEU A 12 3.80 15.00 0.57
N LEU A 13 3.14 14.73 1.70
CA LEU A 13 2.94 13.39 2.24
C LEU A 13 2.18 12.51 1.26
N ILE A 14 1.07 13.00 0.69
CA ILE A 14 0.26 12.30 -0.30
C ILE A 14 1.07 12.01 -1.58
N CYS A 15 1.82 13.00 -2.07
CA CYS A 15 2.69 12.83 -3.25
C CYS A 15 3.79 11.80 -3.01
N LEU A 16 4.43 11.85 -1.84
CA LEU A 16 5.54 10.97 -1.48
C LEU A 16 5.04 9.54 -1.27
N ILE A 17 3.89 9.37 -0.61
CA ILE A 17 3.17 8.10 -0.50
C ILE A 17 2.82 7.56 -1.88
N SER A 18 2.25 8.39 -2.77
CA SER A 18 1.87 7.99 -4.13
C SER A 18 3.07 7.55 -4.97
N LEU A 19 4.20 8.26 -4.89
CA LEU A 19 5.44 7.91 -5.56
C LEU A 19 5.99 6.58 -5.02
N PHE A 20 6.00 6.42 -3.70
CA PHE A 20 6.44 5.20 -3.04
C PHE A 20 5.58 4.00 -3.48
N ILE A 21 4.26 4.19 -3.57
CA ILE A 21 3.30 3.19 -4.05
C ILE A 21 3.53 2.80 -5.51
N ALA A 22 3.81 3.76 -6.40
CA ALA A 22 4.12 3.46 -7.80
C ALA A 22 5.38 2.58 -7.90
N VAL A 23 6.39 2.88 -7.09
CA VAL A 23 7.59 2.04 -6.97
C VAL A 23 7.26 0.66 -6.39
N GLN A 24 6.37 0.56 -5.40
CA GLN A 24 5.93 -0.73 -4.85
C GLN A 24 5.23 -1.59 -5.91
N PHE A 25 4.30 -1.03 -6.68
CA PHE A 25 3.61 -1.76 -7.74
C PHE A 25 4.60 -2.24 -8.81
N PHE A 26 5.55 -1.38 -9.19
CA PHE A 26 6.58 -1.72 -10.16
C PHE A 26 7.51 -2.84 -9.65
N MET A 27 7.94 -2.78 -8.39
CA MET A 27 8.72 -3.83 -7.74
C MET A 27 7.93 -5.13 -7.61
N CYS A 28 6.64 -5.04 -7.28
CA CYS A 28 5.74 -6.18 -7.24
C CYS A 28 5.61 -6.84 -8.61
N PHE A 29 5.61 -6.15 -9.74
CA PHE A 29 5.53 -6.83 -11.04
C PHE A 29 6.87 -7.35 -11.54
N LYS A 30 7.95 -6.61 -11.32
CA LYS A 30 9.25 -6.88 -11.96
C LYS A 30 10.11 -7.91 -11.24
N ILE A 31 9.99 -8.02 -9.92
CA ILE A 31 10.93 -8.81 -9.11
C ILE A 31 10.45 -10.27 -9.00
N LYS A 32 11.26 -11.22 -9.48
CA LYS A 32 10.99 -12.67 -9.35
C LYS A 32 11.05 -13.19 -7.91
N ASN A 33 11.76 -12.48 -7.04
CA ASN A 33 12.04 -12.94 -5.68
C ASN A 33 10.90 -12.55 -4.72
N VAL A 34 10.26 -13.57 -4.17
CA VAL A 34 9.04 -13.45 -3.35
C VAL A 34 9.29 -12.64 -2.07
N PHE A 35 10.44 -12.83 -1.44
CA PHE A 35 10.83 -12.09 -0.22
C PHE A 35 10.97 -10.59 -0.46
N ILE A 36 11.58 -10.20 -1.59
CA ILE A 36 11.78 -8.78 -1.92
C ILE A 36 10.44 -8.11 -2.26
N ARG A 37 9.47 -8.85 -2.82
CA ARG A 37 8.10 -8.36 -3.04
C ARG A 37 7.32 -8.17 -1.74
N LEU A 38 7.67 -8.88 -0.66
CA LEU A 38 6.94 -8.82 0.61
C LEU A 38 7.31 -7.57 1.43
N ILE A 39 8.56 -7.11 1.32
CA ILE A 39 9.07 -5.90 2.01
C ILE A 39 8.17 -4.68 1.78
N PRO A 40 7.87 -4.27 0.52
CA PRO A 40 7.01 -3.14 0.27
C PRO A 40 5.61 -3.37 0.85
N THR A 41 4.99 -4.52 0.60
CA THR A 41 3.64 -4.82 1.10
C THR A 41 3.55 -4.76 2.63
N ALA A 42 4.56 -5.28 3.33
CA ALA A 42 4.62 -5.21 4.79
C ALA A 42 4.75 -3.77 5.29
N LEU A 43 5.54 -2.94 4.61
CA LEU A 43 5.67 -1.52 4.95
C LEU A 43 4.36 -0.75 4.72
N THR A 44 3.65 -1.01 3.62
CA THR A 44 2.34 -0.40 3.35
C THR A 44 1.31 -0.83 4.40
N PHE A 45 1.35 -2.10 4.81
CA PHE A 45 0.48 -2.62 5.86
C PHE A 45 0.73 -1.93 7.21
N ALA A 46 1.99 -1.78 7.59
CA ALA A 46 2.39 -1.03 8.79
C ALA A 46 1.93 0.44 8.71
N ALA A 47 2.13 1.11 7.57
CA ALA A 47 1.66 2.47 7.36
C ALA A 47 0.13 2.58 7.47
N THR A 48 -0.61 1.62 6.88
CA THR A 48 -2.09 1.61 6.91
C THR A 48 -2.62 1.41 8.33
N THR A 49 -1.96 0.57 9.14
CA THR A 49 -2.35 0.37 10.55
C THR A 49 -2.08 1.62 11.38
N VAL A 50 -0.95 2.30 11.16
CA VAL A 50 -0.66 3.58 11.83
C VAL A 50 -1.68 4.65 11.45
N LEU A 51 -2.00 4.80 10.16
CA LEU A 51 -3.00 5.76 9.69
C LEU A 51 -4.39 5.45 10.26
N PHE A 52 -4.76 4.17 10.35
CA PHE A 52 -6.01 3.75 10.96
C PHE A 52 -6.10 4.13 12.44
N ILE A 53 -5.01 3.98 13.20
CA ILE A 53 -4.96 4.43 14.60
C ILE A 53 -5.09 5.96 14.68
N MET A 54 -4.45 6.69 13.76
CA MET A 54 -4.54 8.16 13.70
C MET A 54 -5.95 8.69 13.40
N ILE A 55 -6.82 7.90 12.74
CA ILE A 55 -8.24 8.26 12.56
C ILE A 55 -8.93 8.45 13.91
N TYR A 56 -8.67 7.57 14.88
CA TYR A 56 -9.29 7.61 16.21
C TYR A 56 -8.58 8.56 17.17
N ALA A 57 -7.31 8.89 16.91
CA ALA A 57 -6.52 9.81 17.73
C ALA A 57 -6.69 11.28 17.33
N SER A 58 -7.20 11.56 16.13
CA SER A 58 -7.43 12.91 15.63
C SER A 58 -8.91 13.30 15.75
N GLU A 59 -9.16 14.56 16.11
CA GLU A 59 -10.50 15.13 16.22
C GLU A 59 -10.76 16.12 15.07
N GLY A 60 -12.00 16.18 14.60
CA GLY A 60 -12.41 17.11 13.55
C GLY A 60 -12.08 16.65 12.13
N TRP A 61 -11.79 17.61 11.24
CA TRP A 61 -11.63 17.38 9.80
C TRP A 61 -10.37 16.57 9.43
N ASP A 62 -9.37 16.52 10.32
CA ASP A 62 -8.15 15.74 10.10
C ASP A 62 -8.44 14.23 10.06
N SER A 63 -9.40 13.76 10.87
CA SER A 63 -9.83 12.35 10.90
C SER A 63 -10.38 11.88 9.56
N ILE A 64 -11.10 12.76 8.85
CA ILE A 64 -11.63 12.48 7.51
C ILE A 64 -10.48 12.33 6.50
N GLY A 65 -9.45 13.17 6.59
CA GLY A 65 -8.24 13.06 5.77
C GLY A 65 -7.53 11.71 5.96
N TYR A 66 -7.34 11.29 7.22
CA TYR A 66 -6.76 9.99 7.54
C TYR A 66 -7.63 8.82 7.08
N LEU A 67 -8.96 8.95 7.13
CA LEU A 67 -9.88 7.92 6.67
C LEU A 67 -9.80 7.71 5.16
N VAL A 68 -9.79 8.80 4.38
CA VAL A 68 -9.62 8.74 2.92
C VAL A 68 -8.27 8.12 2.56
N LEU A 69 -7.19 8.53 3.25
CA LEU A 69 -5.85 8.02 3.01
C LEU A 69 -5.74 6.52 3.38
N THR A 70 -6.37 6.11 4.47
CA THR A 70 -6.42 4.70 4.90
C THR A 70 -7.18 3.85 3.89
N LEU A 71 -8.32 4.34 3.39
CA LEU A 71 -9.10 3.64 2.37
C LEU A 71 -8.30 3.46 1.06
N TYR A 72 -7.58 4.52 0.67
CA TYR A 72 -6.69 4.49 -0.50
C TYR A 72 -5.57 3.44 -0.33
N CYS A 73 -4.88 3.43 0.82
CA CYS A 73 -3.86 2.43 1.12
C CYS A 73 -4.43 1.00 1.18
N ALA A 74 -5.65 0.82 1.71
CA ALA A 74 -6.31 -0.48 1.77
C ALA A 74 -6.65 -1.04 0.37
N LEU A 75 -7.17 -0.20 -0.53
CA LEU A 75 -7.43 -0.61 -1.92
C LEU A 75 -6.15 -1.05 -2.64
N LEU A 76 -5.04 -0.36 -2.40
CA LEU A 76 -3.74 -0.69 -2.97
C LEU A 76 -3.16 -1.99 -2.42
N LEU A 77 -3.28 -2.21 -1.10
CA LEU A 77 -2.96 -3.50 -0.47
C LEU A 77 -3.80 -4.62 -1.08
N GLY A 78 -5.09 -4.38 -1.32
CA GLY A 78 -5.98 -5.30 -2.03
C GLY A 78 -5.47 -5.64 -3.42
N GLY A 79 -5.06 -4.64 -4.21
CA GLY A 79 -4.47 -4.84 -5.53
C GLY A 79 -3.17 -5.64 -5.52
N CYS A 80 -2.27 -5.35 -4.57
CA CYS A 80 -1.04 -6.12 -4.38
C CYS A 80 -1.32 -7.57 -3.95
N ALA A 81 -2.24 -7.78 -3.03
CA ALA A 81 -2.65 -9.11 -2.59
C ALA A 81 -3.24 -9.92 -3.77
N PHE A 82 -4.06 -9.27 -4.61
CA PHE A 82 -4.63 -9.91 -5.79
C PHE A 82 -3.57 -10.34 -6.81
N ALA A 83 -2.57 -9.48 -7.07
CA ALA A 83 -1.44 -9.82 -7.93
C ALA A 83 -0.60 -10.98 -7.38
N TRP A 84 -0.44 -11.05 -6.06
CA TRP A 84 0.20 -12.19 -5.39
C TRP A 84 -0.61 -13.47 -5.52
N LEU A 85 -1.93 -13.39 -5.34
CA LEU A 85 -2.85 -14.51 -5.41
C LEU A 85 -2.87 -15.11 -6.82
N LEU A 86 -2.94 -14.26 -7.86
CA LEU A 86 -2.78 -14.65 -9.26
C LEU A 86 -1.43 -15.34 -9.53
N PHE A 87 -0.33 -14.77 -9.01
CA PHE A 87 0.98 -15.36 -9.21
C PHE A 87 1.12 -16.73 -8.52
N ALA A 88 0.57 -16.88 -7.31
CA ALA A 88 0.53 -18.15 -6.59
C ALA A 88 -0.31 -19.20 -7.34
N LEU A 89 -1.48 -18.81 -7.85
CA LEU A 89 -2.33 -19.65 -8.69
C LEU A 89 -1.59 -20.14 -9.95
N ILE A 90 -0.93 -19.23 -10.68
CA ILE A 90 -0.17 -19.60 -11.89
C ILE A 90 0.96 -20.58 -11.54
N LYS A 91 1.69 -20.36 -10.44
CA LYS A 91 2.72 -21.30 -9.97
C LYS A 91 2.13 -22.65 -9.60
N LEU A 92 0.98 -22.68 -8.92
CA LEU A 92 0.29 -23.90 -8.54
C LEU A 92 -0.12 -24.70 -9.79
N ILE A 93 -0.78 -24.05 -10.76
CA ILE A 93 -1.21 -24.66 -12.02
C ILE A 93 -0.01 -25.22 -12.79
N LYS A 94 1.07 -24.43 -12.94
CA LYS A 94 2.29 -24.92 -13.60
C LYS A 94 2.92 -26.11 -12.87
N LYS A 95 2.86 -26.13 -11.54
CA LYS A 95 3.38 -27.24 -10.72
C LYS A 95 2.53 -28.51 -10.85
N LEU A 96 1.21 -28.36 -11.02
CA LEU A 96 0.28 -29.47 -11.27
C LEU A 96 0.48 -30.06 -12.67
N ILE A 97 0.59 -29.21 -13.70
CA ILE A 97 0.82 -29.65 -15.08
C ILE A 97 2.15 -30.39 -15.22
N LYS A 98 3.22 -29.94 -14.55
CA LYS A 98 4.55 -30.56 -14.63
C LYS A 98 4.66 -31.89 -13.86
N ARG A 99 3.64 -32.26 -13.09
CA ARG A 99 3.57 -33.54 -12.35
C ARG A 99 2.78 -34.63 -13.06
N GLN A 100 2.02 -34.27 -14.11
CA GLN A 100 1.49 -35.24 -15.07
C GLN A 100 2.53 -35.50 -16.16
#